data_AF-A0A1M6D2G7-F1
#
_entry.id   AF-A0A1M6D2G7-F1
#
_cell.length_a   1.000
_cell.length_b   1.000
_cell.length_c   1.000
_cell.angle_alpha   90.00
_cell.angle_beta   90.00
_cell.angle_gamma   90.00
#
_symmetry.space_group_name_H-M   'P 1'
#
loop_
_entity.id
_entity.type
_entity.pdbx_description
1 polymer ?
#
loop_
_entity_poly.entity_id
_entity_poly.type
_entity_poly.pdbx_seq_one_letter_code
_entity_poly.pdbx_strand_id
1 'polypeptide(L)'
;MSQIDESQHRLTAALGRIRDLAAALEAEARARAAEETGGPSRAELAAALEDERIANAQLEERVKALKSREKGRLTRLEDQLAAERARTVRLDAELTALRQSAADLSDVTEQLRAALADELPDEALVNRAVIAELEALKAQRDADRAEMIEIAEALRPVLAAEPESEEAE
;
A
#
# COMPACT_ATOMS: atom_id res chain seq x y z
N MET A 1 56.27 -42.98 -71.11
CA MET A 1 55.43 -43.81 -70.22
C MET A 1 55.33 -43.23 -68.80
N SER A 2 56.40 -42.67 -68.21
CA SER A 2 56.39 -42.07 -66.85
C SER A 2 55.32 -40.98 -66.55
N GLN A 3 55.05 -40.05 -67.48
CA GLN A 3 54.09 -38.95 -67.22
C GLN A 3 52.63 -39.41 -67.10
N ILE A 4 52.27 -40.53 -67.75
CA ILE A 4 50.92 -41.09 -67.67
C ILE A 4 50.73 -41.77 -66.31
N ASP A 5 51.73 -42.52 -65.84
CA ASP A 5 51.69 -43.18 -64.54
C ASP A 5 51.65 -42.17 -63.39
N GLU A 6 52.41 -41.06 -63.50
CA GLU A 6 52.38 -39.95 -62.55
C GLU A 6 51.00 -39.26 -62.53
N SER A 7 50.42 -39.03 -63.70
CA SER A 7 49.07 -38.45 -63.83
C SER A 7 48.01 -39.38 -63.24
N GLN A 8 48.12 -40.69 -63.45
CA GLN A 8 47.24 -41.72 -62.88
C GLN A 8 47.36 -41.79 -61.35
N HIS A 9 48.58 -41.71 -60.79
CA HIS A 9 48.78 -41.65 -59.34
C HIS A 9 48.18 -40.37 -58.75
N ARG A 10 48.37 -39.22 -59.40
CA ARG A 10 47.79 -37.94 -58.96
C ARG A 10 46.26 -37.94 -59.04
N LEU A 11 45.68 -38.50 -60.11
CA LEU A 11 44.23 -38.67 -60.24
C LEU A 11 43.68 -39.61 -59.17
N THR A 12 44.33 -40.74 -58.91
CA THR A 12 43.90 -41.68 -57.87
C THR A 12 43.97 -41.05 -56.48
N ALA A 13 45.02 -40.27 -56.19
CA ALA A 13 45.14 -39.52 -54.94
C ALA A 13 44.14 -38.36 -54.84
N ALA A 14 43.77 -37.73 -55.97
CA ALA A 14 42.73 -36.70 -56.00
C ALA A 14 41.33 -37.30 -55.78
N LEU A 15 41.03 -38.42 -56.43
CA LEU A 15 39.77 -39.16 -56.26
C LEU A 15 39.62 -39.71 -54.84
N GLY A 16 40.71 -40.22 -54.24
CA GLY A 16 40.74 -40.61 -52.82
C GLY A 16 40.38 -39.44 -51.91
N ARG A 17 41.02 -38.28 -52.10
CA ARG A 17 40.70 -37.06 -51.34
C ARG A 17 39.26 -36.58 -51.55
N ILE A 18 38.74 -36.63 -52.77
CA ILE A 18 37.34 -36.26 -53.07
C ILE A 18 36.38 -37.21 -52.35
N ARG A 19 36.65 -38.51 -52.34
CA ARG A 19 35.84 -39.50 -51.62
C ARG A 19 35.85 -39.24 -50.12
N ASP A 20 37.00 -38.95 -49.54
CA ASP A 20 37.13 -38.70 -48.11
C ASP A 20 36.43 -37.38 -47.71
N LEU A 21 36.52 -36.33 -48.56
CA LEU A 21 35.78 -35.08 -48.39
C LEU A 21 34.26 -35.28 -48.53
N ALA A 22 33.81 -36.10 -49.50
CA ALA A 22 32.40 -36.43 -49.66
C ALA A 22 31.86 -37.17 -48.42
N ALA A 23 32.61 -38.13 -47.89
CA ALA A 23 32.25 -38.84 -46.67
C ALA A 23 32.19 -37.90 -45.45
N ALA A 24 33.11 -36.95 -45.34
CA ALA A 24 33.10 -35.93 -44.29
C ALA A 24 31.87 -35.01 -44.40
N LEU A 25 31.52 -34.56 -45.61
CA LEU A 25 30.33 -33.74 -45.85
C LEU A 25 29.04 -34.50 -45.57
N GLU A 26 28.97 -35.79 -45.92
CA GLU A 26 27.82 -36.64 -45.57
C GLU A 26 27.68 -36.85 -44.05
N ALA A 27 28.79 -37.03 -43.35
CA ALA A 27 28.79 -37.14 -41.89
C ALA A 27 28.35 -35.83 -41.22
N GLU A 28 28.83 -34.69 -41.72
CA GLU A 28 28.42 -33.36 -41.24
C GLU A 28 26.94 -33.08 -41.52
N ALA A 29 26.43 -33.46 -42.70
CA ALA A 29 25.01 -33.34 -43.03
C ALA A 29 24.13 -34.21 -42.11
N ARG A 30 24.56 -35.44 -41.80
CA ARG A 30 23.85 -36.31 -40.84
C ARG A 30 23.86 -35.75 -39.42
N ALA A 31 24.97 -35.17 -38.98
CA ALA A 31 25.08 -34.53 -37.66
C ALA A 31 24.12 -33.34 -37.54
N ARG A 32 24.08 -32.47 -38.56
CA ARG A 32 23.16 -31.32 -38.60
C ARG A 32 21.68 -31.75 -38.64
N ALA A 33 21.35 -32.77 -39.43
CA ALA A 33 20.00 -33.31 -39.47
C ALA A 33 19.57 -33.93 -38.12
N ALA A 34 20.51 -34.57 -37.41
CA ALA A 34 20.24 -35.12 -36.07
C ALA A 34 19.98 -34.01 -35.03
N GLU A 35 20.72 -32.89 -35.10
CA GLU A 35 20.49 -31.71 -34.25
C GLU A 35 19.12 -31.05 -34.51
N GLU A 36 18.69 -30.95 -35.77
CA GLU A 36 17.35 -30.45 -36.12
C GLU A 36 16.21 -31.35 -35.62
N THR A 37 16.44 -32.66 -35.53
CA THR A 37 15.46 -33.62 -35.00
C THR A 37 15.49 -33.78 -33.48
N GLY A 38 16.53 -33.31 -32.81
CA GLY A 38 16.72 -33.48 -31.36
C GLY A 38 16.18 -32.33 -30.49
N GLY A 39 15.87 -31.18 -31.09
CA GLY A 39 15.29 -30.02 -30.41
C GLY A 39 13.76 -30.04 -30.38
N PRO A 40 13.12 -29.28 -29.47
CA PRO A 40 11.67 -29.11 -29.48
C PRO A 40 11.23 -28.55 -30.83
N SER A 41 10.15 -29.10 -31.38
CA SER A 41 9.67 -28.69 -32.69
C SER A 41 9.23 -27.21 -32.68
N ARG A 42 9.25 -26.56 -33.84
CA ARG A 42 8.74 -25.18 -33.97
C ARG A 42 7.29 -25.04 -33.48
N ALA A 43 6.49 -26.09 -33.59
CA ALA A 43 5.13 -26.13 -33.09
C ALA A 43 5.08 -26.16 -31.55
N GLU A 44 5.95 -26.94 -30.90
CA GLU A 44 6.07 -26.98 -29.43
C GLU A 44 6.55 -25.63 -28.86
N LEU A 45 7.54 -25.01 -29.50
CA LEU A 45 8.01 -23.68 -29.10
C LEU A 45 6.94 -22.60 -29.27
N ALA A 46 6.12 -22.69 -30.32
CA ALA A 46 5.00 -21.77 -30.54
C ALA A 46 3.88 -21.97 -29.51
N ALA A 47 3.58 -23.22 -29.15
CA ALA A 47 2.61 -23.55 -28.10
C ALA A 47 3.09 -23.04 -26.73
N ALA A 48 4.34 -23.32 -26.35
CA ALA A 48 4.91 -22.82 -25.10
C ALA A 48 4.94 -21.29 -25.02
N LEU A 49 5.23 -20.61 -26.14
CA LEU A 49 5.18 -19.15 -26.20
C LEU A 49 3.76 -18.60 -26.01
N GLU A 50 2.76 -19.28 -26.55
CA GLU A 50 1.36 -18.90 -26.38
C GLU A 50 0.89 -19.13 -24.94
N ASP A 51 1.25 -20.27 -24.33
CA ASP A 51 0.97 -20.57 -22.93
C ASP A 51 1.59 -19.51 -22.00
N GLU A 52 2.85 -19.14 -22.24
CA GLU A 52 3.53 -18.08 -21.48
C GLU A 52 2.88 -16.71 -21.69
N ARG A 53 2.42 -16.39 -22.89
CA ARG A 53 1.68 -15.13 -23.16
C ARG A 53 0.36 -15.08 -22.40
N ILE A 54 -0.39 -16.19 -22.38
CA ILE A 54 -1.64 -16.29 -21.62
C ILE A 54 -1.36 -16.14 -20.13
N ALA A 55 -0.34 -16.83 -19.61
CA ALA A 55 0.06 -16.71 -18.21
C ALA A 55 0.49 -15.27 -17.86
N ASN A 56 1.26 -14.62 -18.74
CA ASN A 56 1.68 -13.24 -18.55
C ASN A 56 0.48 -12.27 -18.53
N ALA A 57 -0.46 -12.40 -19.47
CA ALA A 57 -1.67 -11.58 -19.49
C ALA A 57 -2.52 -11.75 -18.21
N GLN A 58 -2.65 -12.97 -17.69
CA GLN A 58 -3.34 -13.23 -16.42
C GLN A 58 -2.61 -12.59 -15.22
N LEU A 59 -1.28 -12.65 -15.19
CA LEU A 59 -0.48 -12.01 -14.16
C LEU A 59 -0.57 -10.48 -14.23
N GLU A 60 -0.57 -9.89 -15.42
CA GLU A 60 -0.75 -8.46 -15.59
C GLU A 60 -2.10 -7.99 -15.06
N GLU A 61 -3.19 -8.71 -15.37
CA GLU A 61 -4.52 -8.40 -14.84
C GLU A 61 -4.59 -8.55 -13.32
N ARG A 62 -3.97 -9.61 -12.76
CA ARG A 62 -3.84 -9.76 -11.30
C ARG A 62 -3.07 -8.61 -10.66
N VAL A 63 -1.96 -8.20 -11.27
CA VAL A 63 -1.14 -7.07 -10.79
C VAL A 63 -1.93 -5.76 -10.87
N LYS A 64 -2.70 -5.52 -11.93
CA LYS A 64 -3.58 -4.35 -12.05
C LYS A 64 -4.65 -4.35 -10.95
N ALA A 65 -5.32 -5.49 -10.73
CA ALA A 65 -6.33 -5.63 -9.69
C ALA A 65 -5.73 -5.40 -8.28
N LEU A 66 -4.57 -6.00 -7.99
CA LEU A 66 -3.85 -5.79 -6.73
C LEU A 66 -3.44 -4.33 -6.56
N LYS A 67 -2.87 -3.69 -7.59
CA LYS A 67 -2.52 -2.26 -7.54
C LYS A 67 -3.74 -1.38 -7.28
N SER A 68 -4.88 -1.69 -7.90
CA SER A 68 -6.13 -0.96 -7.67
C SER A 68 -6.61 -1.12 -6.22
N ARG A 69 -6.57 -2.34 -5.68
CA ARG A 69 -6.94 -2.62 -4.29
C ARG A 69 -6.01 -1.93 -3.30
N GLU A 70 -4.71 -1.99 -3.53
CA GLU A 70 -3.70 -1.33 -2.68
C GLU A 70 -3.84 0.18 -2.71
N LYS A 71 -4.04 0.78 -3.90
CA LYS A 71 -4.36 2.21 -4.00
C LYS A 71 -5.61 2.58 -3.21
N GLY A 72 -6.69 1.81 -3.35
CA GLY A 72 -7.92 2.05 -2.58
C GLY A 72 -7.75 1.87 -1.07
N ARG A 73 -6.85 0.97 -0.63
CA ARG A 73 -6.51 0.82 0.79
C ARG A 73 -5.65 1.98 1.29
N LEU A 74 -4.67 2.43 0.51
CA LEU A 74 -3.84 3.58 0.83
C LEU A 74 -4.68 4.84 0.95
N THR A 75 -5.57 5.13 0.01
CA THR A 75 -6.44 6.31 0.08
C THR A 75 -7.33 6.27 1.33
N ARG A 76 -7.92 5.12 1.67
CA ARG A 76 -8.71 4.98 2.92
C ARG A 76 -7.87 5.22 4.17
N LEU A 77 -6.65 4.70 4.21
CA LEU A 77 -5.74 4.91 5.35
C LEU A 77 -5.29 6.38 5.45
N GLU A 78 -5.04 7.04 4.32
CA GLU A 78 -4.72 8.47 4.26
C GLU A 78 -5.89 9.32 4.76
N ASP A 79 -7.11 9.02 4.32
CA ASP A 79 -8.34 9.69 4.78
C ASP A 79 -8.56 9.48 6.29
N GLN A 80 -8.39 8.26 6.79
CA GLN A 80 -8.48 7.95 8.22
C GLN A 80 -7.42 8.71 9.02
N LEU A 81 -6.17 8.74 8.55
CA LEU A 81 -5.09 9.47 9.22
C LEU A 81 -5.36 10.98 9.24
N ALA A 82 -5.90 11.54 8.16
CA ALA A 82 -6.28 12.94 8.10
C ALA A 82 -7.41 13.25 9.09
N ALA A 83 -8.43 12.39 9.17
CA ALA A 83 -9.53 12.52 10.12
C ALA A 83 -9.05 12.44 11.57
N GLU A 84 -8.20 11.47 11.91
CA GLU A 84 -7.61 11.32 13.25
C GLU A 84 -6.75 12.54 13.63
N ARG A 85 -5.94 13.07 12.71
CA ARG A 85 -5.16 14.28 12.99
C ARG A 85 -6.05 15.48 13.28
N ALA A 86 -7.12 15.66 12.49
CA ALA A 86 -8.07 16.73 12.72
C ALA A 86 -8.78 16.57 14.08
N ARG A 87 -9.11 15.33 14.45
CA ARG A 87 -9.67 14.97 15.75
C ARG A 87 -8.75 15.33 16.92
N THR A 88 -7.47 14.93 16.84
CA THR A 88 -6.48 15.28 17.87
C THR A 88 -6.35 16.81 18.04
N VAL A 89 -6.27 17.56 16.95
CA VAL A 89 -6.16 19.03 17.01
C VAL A 89 -7.38 19.67 17.68
N ARG A 90 -8.59 19.15 17.42
CA ARG A 90 -9.82 19.63 18.09
C ARG A 90 -9.79 19.36 19.59
N LEU A 91 -9.47 18.12 19.98
CA LEU A 91 -9.38 17.72 21.39
C LEU A 91 -8.32 18.53 22.16
N ASP A 92 -7.17 18.79 21.54
CA ASP A 92 -6.12 19.62 22.15
C ASP A 92 -6.60 21.07 22.38
N ALA A 93 -7.34 21.64 21.43
CA ALA A 93 -7.91 22.98 21.57
C ALA A 93 -8.96 23.05 22.69
N GLU A 94 -9.83 22.05 22.78
CA GLU A 94 -10.86 21.95 23.83
C GLU A 94 -10.24 21.76 25.22
N LEU A 95 -9.25 20.87 25.36
CA LEU A 95 -8.51 20.70 26.61
C LEU A 95 -7.79 21.98 27.04
N THR A 96 -7.24 22.72 26.08
CA THR A 96 -6.57 24.00 26.35
C THR A 96 -7.58 25.05 26.84
N ALA A 97 -8.74 25.16 26.20
CA ALA A 97 -9.81 26.06 26.61
C ALA A 97 -10.34 25.71 28.01
N LEU A 98 -10.56 24.42 28.30
CA LEU A 98 -11.02 23.95 29.60
C LEU A 98 -10.00 24.29 30.70
N ARG A 99 -8.70 24.00 30.47
CA ARG A 99 -7.63 24.34 31.42
C ARG A 99 -7.53 25.83 31.68
N GLN A 100 -7.65 26.65 30.64
CA GLN A 100 -7.62 28.10 30.78
C GLN A 100 -8.78 28.59 31.65
N SER A 101 -10.01 28.16 31.36
CA SER A 101 -11.18 28.54 32.16
C SER A 101 -11.11 28.06 33.62
N ALA A 102 -10.50 26.90 33.86
CA ALA A 102 -10.31 26.36 35.21
C ALA A 102 -9.25 27.15 35.98
N ALA A 103 -8.16 27.57 35.32
CA ALA A 103 -7.15 28.44 35.90
C ALA A 103 -7.74 29.82 36.24
N ASP A 104 -8.48 30.43 35.31
CA ASP A 104 -9.12 31.73 35.51
C ASP A 104 -10.13 31.69 36.67
N LEU A 105 -10.94 30.63 36.76
CA LEU A 105 -11.86 30.43 37.89
C LEU A 105 -11.09 30.24 39.21
N SER A 106 -10.02 29.44 39.23
CA SER A 106 -9.18 29.25 40.42
C SER A 106 -8.61 30.59 40.91
N ASP A 107 -8.00 31.37 40.02
CA ASP A 107 -7.39 32.67 40.33
C ASP A 107 -8.42 33.66 40.88
N VAL A 108 -9.61 33.72 40.28
CA VAL A 108 -10.67 34.62 40.75
C VAL A 108 -11.26 34.16 42.08
N THR A 109 -11.39 32.84 42.32
CA THR A 109 -11.82 32.33 43.63
C THR A 109 -10.80 32.59 44.74
N GLU A 110 -9.51 32.56 44.41
CA GLU A 110 -8.44 32.93 45.35
C GLU A 110 -8.51 34.43 45.71
N GLN A 111 -8.68 35.29 44.71
CA GLN A 111 -8.86 36.73 44.92
C GLN A 111 -10.10 37.04 45.77
N LEU A 112 -11.22 36.34 45.53
CA LEU A 112 -12.42 36.47 46.35
C LEU A 112 -12.19 36.04 47.79
N ARG A 113 -11.50 34.91 48.02
CA ARG A 113 -11.20 34.44 49.38
C ARG A 113 -10.31 35.42 50.13
N ALA A 114 -9.31 36.00 49.46
CA ALA A 114 -8.45 37.03 50.04
C ALA A 114 -9.25 38.29 50.41
N ALA A 115 -10.06 38.82 49.48
CA ALA A 115 -10.90 39.99 49.74
C ALA A 115 -11.89 39.79 50.89
N LEU A 116 -12.47 38.59 51.00
CA LEU A 116 -13.34 38.22 52.11
C LEU A 116 -12.58 38.10 53.45
N ALA A 117 -11.35 37.58 53.44
CA ALA A 117 -10.50 37.49 54.62
C ALA A 117 -10.06 38.87 55.14
N ASP A 118 -9.85 39.82 54.22
CA ASP A 118 -9.50 41.21 54.53
C ASP A 118 -10.73 42.08 54.89
N GLU A 119 -11.93 41.48 54.97
CA GLU A 119 -13.22 42.15 55.22
C GLU A 119 -13.53 43.31 54.23
N LEU A 120 -12.96 43.23 53.02
CA LEU A 120 -13.08 44.22 51.94
C LEU A 120 -13.84 43.60 50.76
N PRO A 121 -15.17 43.46 50.84
CA PRO A 121 -15.95 42.89 49.75
C PRO A 121 -15.93 43.83 48.54
N ASP A 122 -15.44 43.32 47.41
CA ASP A 122 -15.43 44.02 46.12
C ASP A 122 -16.50 43.44 45.19
N GLU A 123 -17.54 44.22 44.90
CA GLU A 123 -18.64 43.87 43.99
C GLU A 123 -18.14 43.55 42.57
N ALA A 124 -17.06 44.20 42.11
CA ALA A 124 -16.49 43.93 40.79
C ALA A 124 -15.80 42.56 40.74
N LEU A 125 -15.17 42.13 41.84
CA LEU A 125 -14.59 40.79 41.98
C LEU A 125 -15.68 39.71 41.99
N VAL A 126 -16.80 39.95 42.66
CA VAL A 126 -17.96 39.03 42.63
C VAL A 126 -18.49 38.87 41.21
N ASN A 127 -18.69 39.98 40.49
CA ASN A 127 -19.14 39.93 39.10
C ASN A 127 -18.14 39.19 38.19
N ARG A 128 -16.83 39.42 38.36
CA ARG A 128 -15.78 38.67 37.64
C ARG A 128 -15.83 37.18 37.94
N ALA A 129 -16.08 36.79 39.19
CA ALA A 129 -16.18 35.40 39.59
C ALA A 129 -17.37 34.70 38.93
N VAL A 130 -18.53 35.34 38.91
CA VAL A 130 -19.72 34.81 38.23
C VAL A 130 -19.48 34.66 36.72
N ILE A 131 -18.78 35.61 36.09
CA ILE A 131 -18.40 35.50 34.68
C ILE A 131 -17.44 34.33 34.46
N ALA A 132 -16.39 34.21 35.29
CA ALA A 132 -15.43 33.11 35.20
C ALA A 132 -16.08 31.74 35.45
N GLU A 133 -17.04 31.64 36.37
CA GLU A 133 -17.81 30.42 36.62
C GLU A 133 -18.68 30.05 35.42
N LEU A 134 -19.36 31.02 34.81
CA LEU A 134 -20.14 30.80 33.60
C LEU A 134 -19.26 30.35 32.42
N GLU A 135 -18.07 30.94 32.26
CA GLU A 135 -17.11 30.56 31.23
C GLU A 135 -16.56 29.15 31.45
N ALA A 136 -16.23 28.78 32.70
CA ALA A 136 -15.81 27.44 33.07
C ALA A 136 -16.90 26.39 32.81
N LEU A 137 -18.16 26.68 33.18
CA LEU A 137 -19.29 25.78 32.91
C LEU A 137 -19.55 25.60 31.42
N LYS A 138 -19.41 26.67 30.62
CA LYS A 138 -19.53 26.58 29.16
C LYS A 138 -18.41 25.73 28.58
N ALA A 139 -17.16 25.97 28.96
CA ALA A 139 -16.01 25.20 28.51
C ALA A 139 -16.13 23.72 28.87
N GLN A 140 -16.59 23.41 30.09
CA GLN A 140 -16.86 22.03 30.53
C GLN A 140 -17.95 21.38 29.68
N ARG A 141 -19.09 22.05 29.49
CA ARG A 141 -20.19 21.50 28.68
C ARG A 141 -19.78 21.29 27.22
N ASP A 142 -18.98 22.18 26.66
CA ASP A 142 -18.51 22.07 25.29
C ASP A 142 -17.51 20.90 25.14
N ALA A 143 -16.63 20.70 26.12
CA ALA A 143 -15.75 19.52 26.20
C ALA A 143 -16.55 18.21 26.35
N ASP A 144 -17.54 18.16 27.25
CA ASP A 144 -18.42 16.99 27.42
C ASP A 144 -19.16 16.67 26.12
N ARG A 145 -19.68 17.70 25.43
CA ARG A 145 -20.38 17.51 24.15
C ARG A 145 -19.45 16.98 23.06
N ALA A 146 -18.22 17.48 23.00
CA ALA A 146 -17.23 16.98 22.06
C ALA A 146 -16.90 15.51 22.36
N GLU A 147 -16.66 15.16 23.62
CA GLU A 147 -16.44 13.78 24.06
C GLU A 147 -17.62 12.86 23.65
N MET A 148 -18.87 13.30 23.85
CA MET A 148 -20.04 12.52 23.46
C MET A 148 -20.16 12.30 21.95
N ILE A 149 -19.87 13.32 21.13
CA ILE A 149 -19.83 13.18 19.67
C ILE A 149 -18.79 12.15 19.27
N GLU A 150 -17.61 12.26 19.88
CA GLU A 150 -16.47 11.40 19.63
C GLU A 150 -16.71 9.94 20.05
N ILE A 151 -17.36 9.71 21.18
CA ILE A 151 -17.84 8.38 21.60
C ILE A 151 -18.87 7.84 20.60
N ALA A 152 -19.83 8.67 20.19
CA ALA A 152 -20.86 8.27 19.23
C ALA A 152 -20.27 7.89 17.86
N GLU A 153 -19.26 8.62 17.39
CA GLU A 153 -18.53 8.30 16.17
C GLU A 153 -17.73 7.00 16.30
N ALA A 154 -17.08 6.77 17.45
CA ALA A 154 -16.37 5.52 17.73
C ALA A 154 -17.29 4.30 17.84
N LEU A 155 -18.51 4.47 18.38
CA LEU A 155 -19.50 3.40 18.53
C LEU A 155 -20.26 3.09 17.23
N ARG A 156 -20.43 4.08 16.34
CA ARG A 156 -21.14 3.91 15.06
C ARG A 156 -20.69 2.70 14.24
N PRO A 157 -19.39 2.44 14.00
CA PRO A 157 -18.96 1.26 13.24
C PRO A 157 -19.22 -0.06 13.98
N VAL A 158 -19.22 -0.07 15.32
CA VAL A 158 -19.51 -1.27 16.12
C VAL A 158 -21.00 -1.62 16.03
N LEU A 159 -21.88 -0.61 16.10
CA LEU A 159 -23.33 -0.78 15.95
C LEU A 159 -23.71 -1.16 14.52
N ALA A 160 -23.02 -0.61 13.52
CA ALA A 160 -23.23 -0.98 12.12
C ALA A 160 -22.70 -2.38 11.76
N ALA A 161 -21.95 -3.02 12.66
CA ALA A 161 -21.40 -4.36 12.49
C ALA A 161 -22.23 -5.46 13.19
N GLU A 162 -23.35 -5.13 13.84
CA GLU A 162 -24.32 -6.14 14.30
C GLU A 162 -25.09 -6.75 13.11
N PRO A 163 -25.35 -8.07 13.13
CA PRO A 163 -25.38 -8.85 11.89
C PRO A 163 -26.79 -8.97 11.27
N GLU A 164 -26.87 -8.76 9.96
CA GLU A 164 -27.93 -9.34 9.10
C GLU A 164 -27.75 -10.87 8.97
N SER A 165 -27.59 -11.62 10.07
CA SER A 165 -27.35 -13.06 10.05
C SER A 165 -28.32 -13.89 10.90
N GLU A 166 -29.57 -13.46 11.08
CA GLU A 166 -30.61 -14.27 11.72
C GLU A 166 -31.92 -14.43 10.91
N GLU A 167 -32.00 -14.02 9.65
CA GLU A 167 -33.19 -14.26 8.80
C GLU A 167 -32.83 -14.88 7.45
N ALA A 168 -32.43 -16.15 7.48
CA ALA A 168 -32.52 -17.05 6.32
C ALA A 168 -32.59 -18.52 6.83
N GLU A 169 -33.71 -18.87 7.48
CA GLU A 169 -34.23 -20.24 7.49
C GLU A 169 -35.08 -20.51 6.25
#